data_AF-A0A6M5J4C6-F1
#
_entry.id   AF-A0A6M5J4C6-F1
#
_cell.length_a   1.000
_cell.length_b   1.000
_cell.length_c   1.000
_cell.angle_alpha   90.00
_cell.angle_beta   90.00
_cell.angle_gamma   90.00
#
_symmetry.space_group_name_H-M   'P 1'
#
loop_
_entity.id
_entity.type
_entity.pdbx_description
1 polymer ?
#
loop_
_entity_poly.entity_id
_entity_poly.type
_entity_poly.pdbx_seq_one_letter_code
_entity_poly.pdbx_strand_id
1 'polypeptide(L)'
;MNAAEVNVFLTRAALLDPRMKRVDPMEQADMATAWADVLDDVALVAALTALKQHYRGSSDPITPARVVELAVREMEPVLPDITGEVVAEDMRRQLAAAGVSEADWRRYGHNPAWVAEHFDLNAVEAAS
;
A
#
# COMPACT_ATOMS: atom_id res chain seq x y z
N MET A 1 -12.03 7.24 2.81
CA MET A 1 -13.10 7.24 1.77
C MET A 1 -14.40 7.77 2.36
N ASN A 2 -15.14 8.57 1.59
CA ASN A 2 -16.51 8.96 1.94
C ASN A 2 -17.57 7.95 1.43
N ALA A 3 -18.83 8.10 1.86
CA ALA A 3 -19.92 7.19 1.49
C ALA A 3 -20.16 7.07 -0.03
N ALA A 4 -19.92 8.14 -0.80
CA ALA A 4 -20.07 8.07 -2.26
C ALA A 4 -18.97 7.21 -2.90
N GLU A 5 -17.73 7.35 -2.44
CA GLU A 5 -16.60 6.52 -2.87
C GLU A 5 -16.79 5.06 -2.46
N VAL A 6 -17.28 4.82 -1.26
CA VAL A 6 -17.64 3.47 -0.80
C VAL A 6 -18.73 2.87 -1.66
N ASN A 7 -19.74 3.64 -2.08
CA ASN A 7 -20.78 3.14 -2.98
C ASN A 7 -20.20 2.73 -4.34
N VAL A 8 -19.23 3.48 -4.86
CA VAL A 8 -18.47 3.10 -6.06
C VAL A 8 -17.72 1.79 -5.83
N PHE A 9 -17.02 1.65 -4.70
CA PHE A 9 -16.31 0.43 -4.32
C PHE A 9 -17.25 -0.78 -4.25
N LEU A 10 -18.37 -0.68 -3.54
CA LEU A 10 -19.35 -1.76 -3.37
C LEU A 10 -19.99 -2.17 -4.70
N THR A 11 -20.25 -1.21 -5.58
CA THR A 11 -20.71 -1.48 -6.94
C THR A 11 -19.69 -2.30 -7.73
N ARG A 12 -18.38 -1.99 -7.60
CA ARG A 12 -17.32 -2.78 -8.23
C ARG A 12 -17.17 -4.17 -7.61
N ALA A 13 -17.27 -4.28 -6.28
CA ALA A 13 -17.24 -5.55 -5.57
C ALA A 13 -18.39 -6.47 -6.02
N ALA A 14 -19.59 -5.92 -6.21
CA ALA A 14 -20.77 -6.67 -6.67
C ALA A 14 -20.63 -7.25 -8.11
N LEU A 15 -19.73 -6.72 -8.93
CA LEU A 15 -19.42 -7.30 -10.24
C LEU A 15 -18.57 -8.58 -10.13
N LEU A 16 -17.78 -8.69 -9.07
CA LEU A 16 -16.93 -9.85 -8.80
C LEU A 16 -17.64 -10.87 -7.90
N ASP A 17 -18.46 -10.40 -6.97
CA ASP A 17 -19.19 -11.23 -6.01
C ASP A 17 -20.66 -10.77 -5.89
N PRO A 18 -21.61 -11.52 -6.49
CA PRO A 18 -23.03 -11.18 -6.43
C PRO A 18 -23.60 -11.06 -5.00
N ARG A 19 -22.97 -11.66 -3.98
CA ARG A 19 -23.42 -11.57 -2.58
C ARG A 19 -23.23 -10.15 -2.00
N MET A 20 -22.36 -9.35 -2.61
CA MET A 20 -22.15 -7.94 -2.25
C MET A 20 -23.25 -7.02 -2.80
N LYS A 21 -24.08 -7.51 -3.74
CA LYS A 21 -25.16 -6.72 -4.32
C LYS A 21 -26.26 -6.46 -3.28
N ARG A 22 -26.76 -5.22 -3.25
CA ARG A 22 -28.00 -4.86 -2.57
C ARG A 22 -29.02 -4.41 -3.60
N VAL A 23 -30.27 -4.82 -3.40
CA VAL A 23 -31.38 -4.52 -4.32
C VAL A 23 -32.16 -3.29 -3.82
N ASP A 24 -32.25 -3.13 -2.50
CA ASP A 24 -32.84 -1.95 -1.88
C ASP A 24 -31.83 -0.78 -1.87
N PRO A 25 -32.16 0.37 -2.48
CA PRO A 25 -31.34 1.57 -2.42
C PRO A 25 -31.05 2.07 -1.00
N MET A 26 -31.98 1.85 -0.06
CA MET A 26 -31.81 2.30 1.33
C MET A 26 -30.80 1.44 2.07
N GLU A 27 -30.90 0.11 1.94
CA GLU A 27 -29.87 -0.82 2.44
C GLU A 27 -28.50 -0.55 1.82
N GLN A 28 -28.46 -0.18 0.54
CA GLN A 28 -27.21 0.17 -0.15
C GLN A 28 -26.59 1.43 0.44
N ALA A 29 -27.39 2.46 0.71
CA ALA A 29 -26.93 3.71 1.33
C ALA A 29 -26.47 3.50 2.77
N ASP A 30 -27.20 2.71 3.55
CA ASP A 30 -26.83 2.37 4.93
C ASP A 30 -25.53 1.57 4.98
N MET A 31 -25.37 0.59 4.08
CA MET A 31 -24.14 -0.18 3.97
C MET A 31 -22.95 0.70 3.56
N ALA A 32 -23.14 1.62 2.61
CA ALA A 32 -22.09 2.54 2.21
C ALA A 32 -21.67 3.51 3.33
N THR A 33 -22.64 3.96 4.13
CA THR A 33 -22.39 4.81 5.29
C THR A 33 -21.60 4.06 6.36
N ALA A 34 -22.06 2.86 6.73
CA ALA A 34 -21.38 2.04 7.74
C ALA A 34 -19.96 1.65 7.34
N TRP A 35 -19.72 1.41 6.04
CA TRP A 35 -18.38 1.12 5.53
C TRP A 35 -17.49 2.36 5.43
N ALA A 36 -18.06 3.55 5.23
CA ALA A 36 -17.29 4.79 5.19
C ALA A 36 -16.64 5.09 6.55
N ASP A 37 -17.30 4.77 7.65
CA ASP A 37 -16.75 4.92 9.00
C ASP A 37 -15.52 4.02 9.24
N VAL A 38 -15.47 2.84 8.60
CA VAL A 38 -14.34 1.90 8.74
C VAL A 38 -13.20 2.20 7.76
N LEU A 39 -13.51 2.88 6.65
CA LEU A 39 -12.61 3.12 5.55
C LEU A 39 -12.26 4.59 5.38
N ASP A 40 -12.44 5.41 6.42
CA ASP A 40 -12.27 6.85 6.42
C ASP A 40 -10.86 7.28 5.96
N ASP A 41 -9.82 6.56 6.40
CA ASP A 41 -8.42 6.79 6.05
C ASP A 41 -7.93 6.05 4.79
N VAL A 42 -8.77 5.20 4.19
CA VAL A 42 -8.42 4.45 2.99
C VAL A 42 -8.77 5.27 1.74
N ALA A 43 -7.85 5.36 0.78
CA ALA A 43 -8.13 5.95 -0.54
C ALA A 43 -8.85 4.96 -1.46
N LEU A 44 -9.79 5.43 -2.30
CA LEU A 44 -10.56 4.59 -3.21
C LEU A 44 -9.69 3.73 -4.13
N VAL A 45 -8.59 4.27 -4.65
CA VAL A 45 -7.66 3.54 -5.51
C VAL A 45 -7.04 2.35 -4.75
N ALA A 46 -6.58 2.57 -3.52
CA ALA A 46 -6.01 1.51 -2.68
C ALA A 46 -7.06 0.44 -2.34
N ALA A 47 -8.30 0.84 -2.03
CA ALA A 47 -9.40 -0.10 -1.79
C ALA A 47 -9.71 -0.97 -3.02
N LEU A 48 -9.71 -0.40 -4.23
CA LEU A 48 -9.94 -1.16 -5.46
C LEU A 48 -8.77 -2.12 -5.78
N THR A 49 -7.55 -1.79 -5.39
CA THR A 49 -6.41 -2.71 -5.47
C THR A 49 -6.58 -3.86 -4.48
N ALA A 50 -6.90 -3.56 -3.22
CA ALA A 50 -7.23 -4.55 -2.19
C ALA A 50 -8.34 -5.51 -2.63
N LEU A 51 -9.39 -5.00 -3.29
CA LEU A 51 -10.47 -5.80 -3.85
C LEU A 51 -9.95 -6.85 -4.85
N LYS A 52 -9.09 -6.43 -5.78
CA LYS A 52 -8.48 -7.34 -6.77
C LYS A 52 -7.58 -8.37 -6.10
N GLN A 53 -6.78 -7.96 -5.12
CA GLN A 53 -5.90 -8.86 -4.38
C GLN A 53 -6.68 -9.91 -3.60
N HIS A 54 -7.74 -9.50 -2.91
CA HIS A 54 -8.62 -10.41 -2.16
C HIS A 54 -9.18 -11.50 -3.07
N TYR A 55 -9.83 -11.13 -4.17
CA TYR A 55 -10.47 -12.09 -5.09
C TYR A 55 -9.49 -12.89 -5.97
N ARG A 56 -8.19 -12.63 -5.92
CA ARG A 56 -7.16 -13.52 -6.49
C ARG A 56 -6.91 -14.75 -5.63
N GLY A 57 -7.07 -14.63 -4.31
CA GLY A 57 -6.71 -15.68 -3.34
C GLY A 57 -7.85 -16.19 -2.47
N SER A 58 -9.00 -15.51 -2.48
CA SER A 58 -10.18 -15.87 -1.68
C SER A 58 -11.45 -15.78 -2.53
N SER A 59 -12.38 -16.70 -2.26
CA SER A 59 -13.73 -16.66 -2.80
C SER A 59 -14.75 -16.17 -1.77
N ASP A 60 -14.33 -15.75 -0.58
CA ASP A 60 -15.21 -15.21 0.45
C ASP A 60 -15.60 -13.75 0.15
N PRO A 61 -16.75 -13.27 0.65
CA PRO A 61 -17.10 -11.86 0.53
C PRO A 61 -16.05 -10.98 1.19
N ILE A 62 -15.61 -9.93 0.50
CA ILE A 62 -14.71 -8.96 1.09
C ILE A 62 -15.42 -8.18 2.21
N THR A 63 -14.70 -7.93 3.31
CA THR A 63 -15.19 -7.14 4.45
C THR A 63 -14.44 -5.80 4.51
N PRO A 64 -14.98 -4.75 5.14
CA PRO A 64 -14.27 -3.47 5.21
C PRO A 64 -12.95 -3.59 5.98
N ALA A 65 -12.90 -4.38 7.05
CA ALA A 65 -11.66 -4.67 7.77
C ALA A 65 -10.59 -5.32 6.87
N ARG A 66 -10.99 -6.23 5.97
CA ARG A 66 -10.07 -6.83 5.00
C ARG A 66 -9.56 -5.83 3.96
N VAL A 67 -10.40 -4.87 3.58
CA VAL A 67 -9.98 -3.76 2.72
C VAL A 67 -8.91 -2.93 3.41
N VAL A 68 -9.08 -2.58 4.70
CA VAL A 68 -8.06 -1.86 5.48
C VAL A 68 -6.76 -2.65 5.52
N GLU A 69 -6.80 -3.93 5.90
CA GLU A 69 -5.60 -4.77 6.01
C GLU A 69 -4.80 -4.82 4.70
N LEU A 70 -5.49 -4.98 3.57
CA LEU A 70 -4.84 -5.06 2.26
C LEU A 70 -4.42 -3.70 1.72
N ALA A 71 -5.18 -2.63 1.99
CA ALA A 71 -4.84 -1.28 1.55
C ALA A 71 -3.63 -0.73 2.32
N VAL A 72 -3.49 -1.04 3.61
CA VAL A 72 -2.32 -0.66 4.42
C VAL A 72 -1.06 -1.31 3.89
N ARG A 73 -1.12 -2.57 3.43
CA ARG A 73 0.04 -3.25 2.80
C ARG A 73 0.52 -2.58 1.50
N GLU A 74 -0.35 -1.83 0.83
CA GLU A 74 0.02 -1.04 -0.36
C GLU A 74 0.51 0.38 0.00
N MET A 75 0.27 0.83 1.24
CA MET A 75 0.79 2.08 1.79
C MET A 75 2.08 1.88 2.59
N GLU A 76 2.38 0.66 3.02
CA GLU A 76 3.76 0.26 3.27
C GLU A 76 4.51 0.43 1.94
N PRO A 77 5.64 1.14 1.91
CA PRO A 77 6.48 1.08 0.73
C PRO A 77 6.70 -0.40 0.46
N VAL A 78 6.34 -0.85 -0.75
CA VAL A 78 6.83 -2.10 -1.28
C VAL A 78 8.35 -1.93 -1.35
N LEU A 79 9.03 -2.12 -0.22
CA LEU A 79 10.32 -2.75 -0.22
C LEU A 79 9.99 -4.08 -0.89
N PRO A 80 10.43 -4.29 -2.14
CA PRO A 80 10.19 -5.58 -2.77
C PRO A 80 10.72 -6.64 -1.79
N ASP A 81 10.12 -7.83 -1.78
CA ASP A 81 10.66 -8.99 -1.07
C ASP A 81 11.97 -9.43 -1.74
N ILE A 82 12.95 -8.53 -1.72
CA ILE A 82 14.35 -8.80 -1.91
C ILE A 82 14.78 -9.21 -0.52
N THR A 83 14.93 -10.52 -0.35
CA THR A 83 15.78 -11.13 0.68
C THR A 83 16.85 -10.12 1.07
N GLY A 84 16.96 -9.78 2.37
CA GLY A 84 17.74 -8.62 2.84
C GLY A 84 19.21 -8.54 2.35
N GLU A 85 19.71 -9.59 1.70
CA GLU A 85 20.93 -9.62 0.91
C GLU A 85 20.93 -8.73 -0.35
N VAL A 86 19.84 -8.69 -1.13
CA VAL A 86 19.82 -7.96 -2.41
C VAL A 86 19.62 -6.46 -2.20
N VAL A 87 18.80 -6.06 -1.22
CA VAL A 87 18.70 -4.64 -0.78
C VAL A 87 20.04 -4.17 -0.24
N ALA A 88 20.71 -5.00 0.57
CA ALA A 88 22.00 -4.65 1.12
C ALA A 88 23.06 -4.51 0.02
N GLU A 89 23.05 -5.35 -1.00
CA GLU A 89 24.02 -5.27 -2.09
C GLU A 89 23.77 -4.09 -3.03
N ASP A 90 22.52 -3.82 -3.40
CA ASP A 90 22.19 -2.67 -4.25
C ASP A 90 22.45 -1.35 -3.53
N MET A 91 22.07 -1.25 -2.26
CA MET A 91 22.39 -0.10 -1.41
C MET A 91 23.91 0.05 -1.22
N ARG A 92 24.66 -1.04 -1.02
CA ARG A 92 26.14 -1.00 -0.97
C ARG A 92 26.74 -0.46 -2.26
N ARG A 93 26.20 -0.85 -3.42
CA ARG A 93 26.66 -0.36 -4.73
C ARG A 93 26.39 1.12 -4.91
N GLN A 94 25.19 1.58 -4.56
CA GLN A 94 24.82 3.00 -4.64
C GLN A 94 25.68 3.85 -3.70
N LEU A 95 25.93 3.38 -2.47
CA LEU A 95 26.79 4.03 -1.50
C LEU A 95 28.27 4.04 -1.94
N ALA A 96 28.78 2.94 -2.52
CA ALA A 96 30.12 2.91 -3.09
C ALA A 96 30.26 3.88 -4.28
N ALA A 97 29.23 3.98 -5.12
CA ALA A 97 29.18 4.96 -6.22
C ALA A 97 29.14 6.41 -5.71
N ALA A 98 28.54 6.64 -4.54
CA ALA A 98 28.55 7.92 -3.83
C ALA A 98 29.84 8.17 -3.01
N GLY A 99 30.82 7.27 -3.06
CA GLY A 99 32.11 7.41 -2.38
C GLY A 99 32.08 7.09 -0.88
N VAL A 100 31.03 6.44 -0.39
CA VAL A 100 30.88 6.07 1.03
C VAL A 100 31.69 4.82 1.32
N SER A 101 32.57 4.91 2.30
CA SER A 101 33.29 3.73 2.77
C SER A 101 32.38 2.84 3.62
N GLU A 102 32.61 1.52 3.61
CA GLU A 102 31.89 0.59 4.47
C GLU A 102 32.04 0.93 5.97
N ALA A 103 33.16 1.57 6.35
CA ALA A 103 33.42 2.04 7.70
C ALA A 103 32.48 3.18 8.11
N ASP A 104 32.21 4.13 7.20
CA ASP A 104 31.29 5.24 7.46
C ASP A 104 29.85 4.76 7.56
N TRP A 105 29.46 3.78 6.74
CA TRP A 105 28.16 3.11 6.84
C TRP A 105 27.97 2.42 8.20
N ARG A 106 28.94 1.60 8.64
CA ARG A 106 28.82 0.93 9.96
C ARG A 106 28.70 1.93 11.11
N ARG A 107 29.27 3.12 10.94
CA ARG A 107 29.30 4.17 11.96
C ARG A 107 28.04 5.04 11.97
N TYR A 108 27.45 5.33 10.80
CA TYR A 108 26.37 6.33 10.67
C TYR A 108 25.16 5.87 9.87
N GLY A 109 25.18 4.68 9.28
CA GLY A 109 24.11 4.15 8.41
C GLY A 109 22.76 3.94 9.08
N HIS A 110 22.75 3.85 10.42
CA HIS A 110 21.53 3.81 11.22
C HIS A 110 20.99 5.21 11.58
N ASN A 111 21.70 6.29 11.22
CA ASN A 111 21.29 7.66 11.47
C ASN A 111 20.71 8.30 10.19
N PRO A 112 19.37 8.38 10.07
CA PRO A 112 18.71 8.88 8.87
C PRO A 112 19.01 10.36 8.57
N ALA A 113 19.33 11.17 9.58
CA ALA A 113 19.68 12.58 9.37
C ALA A 113 21.05 12.76 8.69
N TRP A 114 22.03 11.92 9.06
CA TRP A 114 23.36 11.95 8.44
C TRP A 114 23.30 11.50 6.98
N VAL A 115 22.50 10.47 6.69
CA VAL A 115 22.29 9.96 5.33
C VAL A 115 21.62 11.02 4.45
N ALA A 116 20.57 11.69 4.92
CA ALA A 116 19.87 12.72 4.16
C ALA A 116 20.72 13.98 3.88
N GLU A 117 21.67 14.30 4.77
CA GLU A 117 22.57 15.46 4.62
C GLU A 117 23.72 15.19 3.64
N HIS A 118 24.19 13.94 3.56
CA HIS A 118 25.38 13.57 2.79
C HIS A 118 25.06 12.85 1.47
N PHE A 119 23.81 12.39 1.28
CA PHE A 119 23.36 11.70 0.08
C PHE A 119 22.04 12.27 -0.43
N ASP A 120 22.06 12.80 -1.65
CA ASP A 120 20.82 13.14 -2.36
C ASP A 120 20.20 11.85 -2.91
N LEU A 121 19.38 11.21 -2.08
CA LEU A 121 18.66 9.99 -2.45
C LEU A 121 17.72 10.19 -3.67
N ASN A 122 17.33 11.43 -3.98
CA ASN A 122 16.50 11.73 -5.16
C ASN A 122 17.30 11.64 -6.47
N ALA A 123 18.62 11.73 -6.44
CA ALA A 123 19.47 11.57 -7.62
C ALA A 123 19.57 10.10 -8.07
N VAL A 124 19.27 9.14 -7.18
CA VAL A 124 19.40 7.70 -7.44
C VAL A 124 18.17 7.12 -8.13
N GLU A 125 16.97 7.65 -7.87
CA GLU A 125 15.73 7.23 -8.54
C GLU A 125 15.69 7.59 -10.04
N ALA A 126 16.47 8.58 -10.49
CA ALA A 126 16.50 9.02 -11.89
C ALA A 126 17.36 8.13 -12.82
N ALA A 127 18.04 7.11 -12.28
CA ALA A 127 18.95 6.25 -13.02
C ALA A 127 18.51 4.76 -13.12
N SER A 128 17.31 4.43 -12.63
CA SER A 128 16.69 3.09 -12.74
C SER A 128 15.55 3.07 -13.76
#